data_AF-A0A1G8P186-F1
#
_entry.id   AF-A0A1G8P186-F1
#
_cell.length_a   1.000
_cell.length_b   1.000
_cell.length_c   1.000
_cell.angle_alpha   90.00
_cell.angle_beta   90.00
_cell.angle_gamma   90.00
#
_symmetry.space_group_name_H-M   'P 1'
#
loop_
_entity.id
_entity.type
_entity.pdbx_description
1 polymer ?
#
loop_
_entity_poly.entity_id
_entity_poly.type
_entity_poly.pdbx_seq_one_letter_code
_entity_poly.pdbx_strand_id
1 'polypeptide(L)'
;MKFNIELPEWLKESLEEEYKEYVKVTPMTPKERRAVREWVKNGNSVHSNPEDAWQDGMVPLDFLDTYRDTEYILEHTKGMNNEERAKFAMAYYGWDEPDDTIPDSNFEPLTEVTGNPFI
;
A
#
# COMPACT_ATOMS: atom_id res chain seq x y z
N MET A 1 -15.06 -15.44 -16.45
CA MET A 1 -15.58 -15.40 -15.06
C MET A 1 -16.98 -14.76 -15.05
N LYS A 2 -17.80 -14.92 -14.00
CA LYS A 2 -19.10 -14.23 -13.90
C LYS A 2 -18.96 -12.98 -13.04
N PHE A 3 -19.14 -11.81 -13.65
CA PHE A 3 -19.10 -10.51 -12.96
C PHE A 3 -20.39 -10.30 -12.13
N ASN A 4 -20.26 -9.55 -11.04
CA ASN A 4 -21.34 -9.20 -10.13
C ASN A 4 -22.12 -7.96 -10.60
N ILE A 5 -21.54 -7.22 -11.54
CA ILE A 5 -22.14 -6.04 -12.17
C ILE A 5 -22.22 -6.22 -13.68
N GLU A 6 -23.09 -5.45 -14.33
CA GLU A 6 -23.19 -5.42 -15.79
C GLU A 6 -22.08 -4.54 -16.36
N LEU A 7 -21.28 -5.11 -17.26
CA LEU A 7 -20.16 -4.45 -17.92
C LEU A 7 -20.23 -4.68 -19.43
N PRO A 8 -19.71 -3.76 -20.26
CA PRO A 8 -19.46 -4.03 -21.66
C PRO A 8 -18.56 -5.26 -21.84
N GLU A 9 -18.76 -6.03 -22.91
CA GLU A 9 -18.03 -7.29 -23.11
C GLU A 9 -16.52 -7.09 -23.21
N TRP A 10 -16.06 -6.05 -23.92
CA TRP A 10 -14.64 -5.71 -24.03
C TRP A 10 -13.98 -5.47 -22.66
N LEU A 11 -14.73 -4.89 -21.71
CA LEU A 11 -14.21 -4.63 -20.36
C LEU A 11 -14.14 -5.92 -19.54
N LYS A 12 -15.12 -6.81 -19.69
CA LYS A 12 -15.06 -8.14 -19.06
C LYS A 12 -13.86 -8.94 -19.55
N GLU A 13 -13.62 -8.94 -20.86
CA GLU A 13 -12.48 -9.61 -21.49
C GLU A 13 -11.17 -9.04 -20.95
N SER A 14 -11.02 -7.71 -20.95
CA SER A 14 -9.85 -7.01 -20.43
C SER A 14 -9.56 -7.35 -18.97
N LEU A 15 -10.56 -7.23 -18.09
CA LEU A 15 -10.41 -7.51 -16.66
C LEU A 15 -10.12 -9.00 -16.38
N GLU A 16 -10.69 -9.90 -17.18
CA GLU A 16 -10.42 -11.33 -17.05
C GLU A 16 -9.01 -11.70 -17.51
N GLU A 17 -8.50 -11.09 -18.58
CA GLU A 17 -7.13 -11.25 -19.04
C GLU A 17 -6.14 -10.71 -18.01
N GLU A 18 -6.37 -9.49 -17.51
CA GLU A 18 -5.56 -8.85 -16.48
C GLU A 18 -5.47 -9.72 -15.22
N TYR A 19 -6.60 -10.22 -14.72
CA TYR A 19 -6.63 -11.16 -13.60
C TYR A 19 -5.83 -12.44 -13.89
N LYS A 20 -5.93 -13.01 -15.10
CA LYS A 20 -5.20 -14.23 -15.47
C LYS A 20 -3.70 -14.00 -15.47
N GLU A 21 -3.23 -12.88 -16.04
CA GLU A 21 -1.79 -12.58 -16.07
C GLU A 21 -1.27 -12.27 -14.67
N TYR A 22 -1.99 -11.47 -13.89
CA TYR A 22 -1.62 -11.12 -12.53
C TYR A 22 -1.43 -12.36 -11.64
N VAL A 23 -2.40 -13.28 -11.71
CA VAL A 23 -2.41 -14.48 -10.87
C VAL A 23 -1.33 -15.51 -11.26
N LYS A 24 -0.77 -15.43 -12.46
CA LYS A 24 0.37 -16.27 -12.89
C LYS A 24 1.68 -15.81 -12.26
N VAL A 25 1.88 -14.50 -12.17
CA VAL A 25 3.18 -13.90 -11.78
C VAL A 25 3.23 -13.49 -10.32
N THR A 26 2.08 -13.21 -9.70
CA THR A 26 2.00 -12.71 -8.33
C THR A 26 1.80 -13.85 -7.33
N PRO A 27 2.74 -14.07 -6.38
CA PRO A 27 2.57 -15.05 -5.32
C PRO A 27 1.41 -14.68 -4.39
N MET A 28 0.51 -15.63 -4.18
CA MET A 28 -0.70 -15.44 -3.38
C MET A 28 -1.11 -16.72 -2.64
N THR A 29 -1.58 -16.54 -1.42
CA THR A 29 -2.34 -17.55 -0.68
C THR A 29 -3.72 -17.78 -1.32
N PRO A 30 -4.40 -18.90 -1.00
CA PRO A 30 -5.77 -19.14 -1.46
C PRO A 30 -6.77 -18.07 -1.00
N LYS A 31 -6.55 -17.44 0.16
CA LYS A 31 -7.39 -16.36 0.70
C LYS A 31 -7.25 -15.10 -0.16
N GLU A 32 -6.01 -14.66 -0.40
CA GLU A 32 -5.69 -13.51 -1.24
C GLU A 32 -6.23 -13.68 -2.67
N ARG A 33 -6.03 -14.85 -3.27
CA ARG A 33 -6.54 -15.13 -4.63
C ARG A 33 -8.05 -15.03 -4.72
N ARG A 34 -8.78 -15.42 -3.67
CA ARG A 34 -10.24 -15.24 -3.60
C ARG A 34 -10.62 -13.78 -3.47
N ALA A 35 -9.93 -13.02 -2.63
CA ALA A 35 -10.16 -11.58 -2.49
C ALA A 35 -9.95 -10.83 -3.82
N VAL A 36 -8.82 -11.08 -4.50
CA VAL A 36 -8.52 -10.48 -5.81
C VAL A 36 -9.58 -10.87 -6.85
N ARG A 37 -9.98 -12.15 -6.88
CA ARG A 37 -11.03 -12.58 -7.81
C ARG A 37 -12.37 -11.90 -7.56
N GLU A 38 -12.78 -11.72 -6.31
CA GLU A 38 -14.02 -11.02 -5.99
C GLU A 38 -13.95 -9.53 -6.31
N TRP A 39 -12.79 -8.89 -6.06
CA TRP A 39 -12.51 -7.52 -6.47
C TRP A 39 -12.70 -7.32 -7.98
N VAL A 40 -12.11 -8.21 -8.80
CA VAL A 40 -12.26 -8.17 -10.26
C VAL A 40 -13.69 -8.46 -10.70
N LYS A 41 -14.39 -9.40 -10.05
CA LYS A 41 -15.81 -9.65 -10.35
C LYS A 41 -16.70 -8.43 -10.07
N ASN A 42 -16.29 -7.52 -9.20
CA ASN A 42 -16.96 -6.25 -8.95
C ASN A 42 -16.60 -5.16 -10.00
N GLY A 43 -15.84 -5.52 -11.04
CA GLY A 43 -15.52 -4.67 -12.18
C GLY A 43 -14.27 -3.82 -12.02
N ASN A 44 -13.39 -4.17 -11.09
CA ASN A 44 -12.18 -3.42 -10.81
C ASN A 44 -10.95 -4.09 -11.42
N SER A 45 -9.96 -3.27 -11.76
CA SER A 45 -8.62 -3.71 -12.18
C SER A 45 -7.85 -4.22 -10.96
N VAL A 46 -7.00 -5.23 -11.14
CA VAL A 46 -6.08 -5.68 -10.07
C VAL A 46 -5.03 -4.62 -9.74
N HIS A 47 -4.79 -3.69 -10.66
CA HIS A 47 -3.89 -2.54 -10.53
C HIS A 47 -4.58 -1.27 -10.00
N SER A 48 -5.86 -1.38 -9.64
CA SER A 48 -6.58 -0.36 -8.88
C SER A 48 -6.79 -0.82 -7.44
N ASN A 49 -6.91 0.11 -6.51
CA ASN A 49 -7.18 -0.16 -5.11
C ASN A 49 -8.35 0.69 -4.58
N PRO A 50 -9.03 0.28 -3.48
CA PRO A 50 -10.20 0.99 -2.95
C PRO A 50 -9.92 2.41 -2.43
N GLU A 51 -8.68 2.69 -2.05
CA GLU A 51 -8.27 3.93 -1.40
C GLU A 51 -7.69 4.97 -2.39
N ASP A 52 -7.65 4.67 -3.69
CA ASP A 52 -6.88 5.42 -4.69
C ASP A 52 -5.45 5.74 -4.19
N ALA A 53 -4.84 4.78 -3.48
CA ALA A 53 -3.54 4.89 -2.87
C ALA A 53 -2.41 4.71 -3.89
N TRP A 54 -1.33 5.44 -3.65
CA TRP A 54 -0.14 5.48 -4.49
C TRP A 54 1.08 5.20 -3.62
N GLN A 55 2.04 4.44 -4.15
CA GLN A 55 3.37 4.38 -3.58
C GLN A 55 4.21 5.59 -4.06
N ASP A 56 5.36 5.77 -3.42
CA ASP A 56 6.33 6.78 -3.83
C ASP A 56 6.64 6.70 -5.33
N GLY A 57 6.78 7.86 -5.96
CA GLY A 57 7.01 7.95 -7.40
C GLY A 57 5.74 7.87 -8.26
N MET A 58 4.55 8.11 -7.69
CA MET A 58 3.27 8.20 -8.42
C MET A 58 2.95 6.89 -9.16
N VAL A 59 3.24 5.76 -8.54
CA VAL A 59 2.81 4.44 -9.03
C VAL A 59 1.59 4.02 -8.20
N PRO A 60 0.44 3.68 -8.81
CA PRO A 60 -0.70 3.16 -8.07
C PRO A 60 -0.32 1.87 -7.33
N LEU A 61 -0.84 1.70 -6.11
CA LEU A 61 -0.78 0.41 -5.45
C LEU A 61 -1.78 -0.56 -6.08
N ASP A 62 -1.39 -1.83 -6.21
CA ASP A 62 -2.31 -2.89 -6.59
C ASP A 62 -3.30 -3.17 -5.45
N PHE A 63 -4.47 -3.72 -5.80
CA PHE A 63 -5.45 -4.16 -4.81
C PHE A 63 -4.85 -5.12 -3.77
N LEU A 64 -3.95 -6.01 -4.21
CA LEU A 64 -3.39 -7.02 -3.31
C LEU A 64 -2.54 -6.39 -2.20
N ASP A 65 -1.83 -5.30 -2.50
CA ASP A 65 -0.95 -4.66 -1.53
C ASP A 65 -1.78 -3.96 -0.46
N THR A 66 -2.78 -3.16 -0.85
CA THR A 66 -3.68 -2.53 0.13
C THR A 66 -4.51 -3.54 0.92
N TYR A 67 -4.87 -4.67 0.30
CA TYR A 67 -5.52 -5.79 0.98
C TYR A 67 -4.63 -6.41 2.07
N ARG A 68 -3.34 -6.61 1.79
CA ARG A 68 -2.37 -7.15 2.75
C ARG A 68 -2.15 -6.20 3.92
N ASP A 69 -1.99 -4.91 3.64
CA ASP A 69 -1.86 -3.89 4.68
C ASP A 69 -3.10 -3.85 5.58
N THR A 70 -4.29 -3.86 4.97
CA THR A 70 -5.55 -3.88 5.70
C THR A 70 -5.67 -5.11 6.59
N GLU A 71 -5.36 -6.30 6.07
CA GLU A 71 -5.39 -7.55 6.86
C GLU A 71 -4.37 -7.53 8.00
N TYR A 72 -3.16 -7.01 7.76
CA TYR A 72 -2.14 -6.84 8.79
C TYR A 72 -2.61 -5.92 9.91
N ILE A 73 -3.13 -4.74 9.58
CA ILE A 73 -3.65 -3.76 10.54
C ILE A 73 -4.83 -4.36 11.32
N LEU A 74 -5.77 -5.04 10.64
CA LEU A 74 -6.92 -5.65 11.30
C LEU A 74 -6.51 -6.76 12.27
N GLU A 75 -5.49 -7.57 11.92
CA GLU A 75 -4.97 -8.62 12.82
C GLU A 75 -4.33 -8.02 14.07
N HIS A 76 -3.50 -6.98 13.91
CA HIS A 76 -2.74 -6.38 15.00
C HIS A 76 -3.56 -5.42 15.88
N THR A 77 -4.73 -4.99 15.40
CA THR A 77 -5.64 -4.10 16.13
C THR A 77 -6.91 -4.80 16.63
N LYS A 78 -6.87 -6.14 16.72
CA LYS A 78 -7.95 -6.92 17.34
C LYS A 78 -8.14 -6.51 18.79
N GLY A 79 -9.37 -6.11 19.13
CA GLY A 79 -9.74 -5.69 20.48
C GLY A 79 -9.40 -4.24 20.83
N MET A 80 -8.67 -3.53 19.96
CA MET A 80 -8.46 -2.09 20.09
C MET A 80 -9.73 -1.32 19.74
N ASN A 81 -9.89 -0.14 20.32
CA ASN A 81 -10.90 0.82 19.90
C ASN A 81 -10.50 1.55 18.60
N ASN A 82 -11.40 2.36 18.05
CA ASN A 82 -11.17 3.04 16.78
C ASN A 82 -9.98 4.02 16.81
N GLU A 83 -9.76 4.72 17.94
CA GLU A 83 -8.67 5.68 18.08
C GLU A 83 -7.32 4.96 18.13
N GLU A 84 -7.23 3.88 18.90
CA GLU A 84 -6.03 3.03 18.99
C GLU A 84 -5.70 2.39 17.64
N ARG A 85 -6.71 1.90 16.92
CA ARG A 85 -6.53 1.38 15.56
C ARG A 85 -6.01 2.45 14.60
N ALA A 86 -6.54 3.67 14.67
CA ALA A 86 -6.10 4.77 13.84
C ALA A 86 -4.63 5.15 14.13
N LYS A 87 -4.25 5.22 15.41
CA LYS A 87 -2.85 5.45 15.82
C LYS A 87 -1.93 4.35 15.32
N PHE A 88 -2.34 3.08 15.46
CA PHE A 88 -1.56 1.95 14.93
C PHE A 88 -1.38 2.04 13.41
N ALA A 89 -2.45 2.37 12.67
CA ALA A 89 -2.38 2.51 11.22
C ALA A 89 -1.44 3.67 10.81
N MET A 90 -1.51 4.82 11.49
CA MET A 90 -0.58 5.94 11.23
C MET A 90 0.88 5.53 11.45
N ALA A 91 1.17 4.88 12.58
CA ALA A 91 2.52 4.38 12.87
C ALA A 91 2.99 3.30 11.86
N TYR A 92 2.09 2.42 11.41
CA TYR A 92 2.40 1.41 10.39
C TYR A 92 2.87 2.04 9.07
N TYR A 93 2.23 3.14 8.67
CA TYR A 93 2.63 3.88 7.47
C TYR A 93 3.75 4.91 7.70
N GLY A 94 4.28 5.02 8.93
CA GLY A 94 5.30 6.02 9.29
C GLY A 94 4.78 7.46 9.26
N TRP A 95 3.49 7.65 9.51
CA TRP A 95 2.81 8.95 9.62
C TRP A 95 2.48 9.32 11.06
N ASP A 96 3.01 8.58 12.03
CA ASP A 96 2.97 9.01 13.42
C ASP A 96 3.78 10.30 13.60
N GLU A 97 3.25 11.22 14.41
CA GLU A 97 3.95 12.45 14.71
C GLU A 97 5.30 12.10 15.38
N PRO A 98 6.41 12.73 14.97
CA PRO A 98 7.65 12.58 15.68
C PRO A 98 7.42 12.98 17.15
N ASP A 99 7.90 12.17 18.07
CA ASP A 99 7.87 12.52 19.47
C ASP A 99 8.71 13.80 19.67
N ASP A 100 8.03 14.93 19.91
CA ASP A 100 8.64 16.24 20.17
C ASP A 100 9.63 16.22 21.36
N THR A 101 9.76 15.08 22.06
CA THR A 101 10.74 14.86 23.13
C THR A 101 12.10 14.34 22.69
N ILE A 102 12.34 14.08 21.40
CA ILE A 102 13.69 13.79 20.88
C ILE A 102 14.38 15.13 20.58
N PRO A 103 15.31 15.62 21.44
CA PRO A 103 16.10 16.78 21.08
C PRO A 103 16.90 16.45 19.83
N ASP A 104 16.89 17.39 18.87
CA ASP A 104 17.66 17.38 17.62
C ASP A 104 19.17 17.41 17.93
N SER A 105 19.71 16.30 18.44
CA SER A 105 21.11 16.11 18.71
C SER A 105 21.63 15.07 17.73
N ASN A 106 21.94 15.51 16.51
CA ASN A 106 23.05 14.99 15.68
C ASN A 106 23.24 15.76 14.35
N PHE A 107 22.82 17.02 14.26
CA PHE A 107 23.37 17.91 13.25
C PHE A 107 24.79 18.32 13.69
N GLU A 108 25.79 17.49 13.39
CA GLU A 108 27.18 17.98 13.44
C GLU A 108 27.31 19.05 12.34
N PRO A 109 27.59 20.31 12.69
CA PRO A 109 27.84 21.32 11.68
C PRO A 109 29.07 20.89 10.89
N LEU A 110 28.96 20.84 9.56
CA LEU A 110 30.10 20.66 8.68
C LEU A 110 31.14 21.72 9.04
N THR A 111 32.22 21.33 9.71
CA THR A 111 33.32 22.23 10.01
C THR A 111 33.87 22.70 8.67
N GLU A 112 33.78 24.01 8.42
CA GLU A 112 34.44 24.66 7.30
C GLU A 112 35.91 24.24 7.31
N VAL A 113 36.33 23.52 6.27
CA VAL A 113 37.74 23.24 6.01
C VAL A 113 38.39 24.56 5.62
N THR A 114 38.73 25.37 6.62
CA THR A 114 39.62 26.51 6.47
C THR A 114 41.05 25.98 6.38
N GLY A 115 41.40 25.54 5.18
CA GLY A 115 42.73 25.02 4.87
C GLY A 115 43.20 25.56 3.53
N ASN A 116 43.52 26.86 3.49
CA ASN A 116 44.42 27.39 2.49
C ASN A 116 45.86 27.10 2.94
N PRO A 117 46.67 26.33 2.21
CA PRO A 117 48.11 26.47 2.27
C PRO A 117 48.57 27.15 0.98
N PHE A 118 49.05 28.38 1.13
CA PHE A 118 50.05 28.94 0.23
C PHE A 118 51.16 27.90 -0.04
N ILE A 119 51.33 27.46 -1.30
CA ILE A 119 52.58 27.50 -2.08
C ILE A 119 52.20 27.70 -3.55
#